data_AF-A0A2E7FZX2-F1
#
_entry.id   AF-A0A2E7FZX2-F1
#
_cell.length_a   1.000
_cell.length_b   1.000
_cell.length_c   1.000
_cell.angle_alpha   90.00
_cell.angle_beta   90.00
_cell.angle_gamma   90.00
#
_symmetry.space_group_name_H-M   'P 1'
#
loop_
_entity.id
_entity.type
_entity.pdbx_description
1 polymer ?
#
loop_
_entity_poly.entity_id
_entity_poly.type
_entity_poly.pdbx_seq_one_letter_code
_entity_poly.pdbx_strand_id
1 'polypeptide(L)'
;MLLFTALLLSSMCATIPTTAQEPTVGIMQSDDAKNLTFEQNRMYMYGNNNDGGSPDMWPMWTHSSATDTESDDSIGETNAVGDPNNGGGPRSFTFEGTHPVAQATGIDNSIAISGKIKLAIFCDIEQGQCSKQIDVVLRLGNRDLAVQTIAEPDADNFYEFEFFVNDDEIPAGEAFGLRVTFQKPSTLLAGYTIYLGNQNSFMDIPVLPPYEESVPGLDNPDGYTSPYADASGYKSVEANSTSIIGLVIWGLIGIGIFVSGFMFIPPIPLRELSILLTGMGVLVSMLVAPIIAGPMSTSFAANPDDPDVWTAEEIAQLEERDGTFLGDELVEGYSFKFYAEYDMVYTTKDGSQTISGLGYEEHEEILGDQAISRRGREYVQLFFSLFHTDLTPGQAILADITIINITDPTTGQIRFLPSHWDHPDSEQTVTVDGQTSTRYAIPNDQCTIFGENSTWGNYAHIATALGILLGGIGFWMAFRGRGVVDEGEINYDNDDEWEDEELEEFEDI
;
A
#
# COMPACT_ATOMS: atom_id res chain seq x y z
N MET A 1 -12.10 32.79 -47.71
CA MET A 1 -12.35 33.62 -46.49
C MET A 1 -13.66 33.23 -45.80
N LEU A 2 -14.80 33.15 -46.51
CA LEU A 2 -16.10 32.70 -45.94
C LEU A 2 -16.13 31.28 -45.35
N LEU A 3 -15.37 30.33 -45.90
CA LEU A 3 -15.31 28.96 -45.36
C LEU A 3 -14.52 28.86 -44.04
N PHE A 4 -13.54 29.74 -43.82
CA PHE A 4 -12.75 29.77 -42.59
C PHE A 4 -13.50 30.45 -41.45
N THR A 5 -14.36 31.44 -41.78
CA THR A 5 -15.23 32.10 -40.80
C THR A 5 -16.38 31.20 -40.34
N ALA A 6 -16.90 30.34 -41.22
CA ALA A 6 -17.92 29.35 -40.85
C ALA A 6 -17.37 28.25 -39.93
N LEU A 7 -16.13 27.80 -40.14
CA LEU A 7 -15.50 26.77 -39.30
C LEU A 7 -15.15 27.29 -37.88
N LEU A 8 -14.71 28.54 -37.77
CA LEU A 8 -14.44 29.21 -36.49
C LEU A 8 -15.73 29.47 -35.70
N LEU A 9 -16.83 29.83 -36.38
CA LEU A 9 -18.11 30.07 -35.71
C LEU A 9 -18.80 28.76 -35.29
N SER A 10 -18.59 27.65 -35.99
CA SER A 10 -19.03 26.31 -35.54
C SER A 10 -18.21 25.77 -34.36
N SER A 11 -16.97 26.25 -34.15
CA SER A 11 -16.16 25.86 -32.98
C SER A 11 -16.54 26.62 -31.69
N MET A 12 -17.19 27.79 -31.82
CA MET A 12 -17.56 28.63 -30.66
C MET A 12 -18.98 28.36 -30.11
N CYS A 13 -19.76 27.48 -30.73
CA CYS A 13 -21.11 27.11 -30.28
C CYS A 13 -21.20 25.70 -29.67
N ALA A 14 -20.07 25.06 -29.40
CA ALA A 14 -20.02 23.69 -28.87
C ALA A 14 -19.18 23.57 -27.58
N THR A 15 -19.19 24.56 -26.69
CA THR A 15 -18.81 24.38 -25.27
C THR A 15 -19.40 25.52 -24.44
N ILE A 16 -20.63 25.35 -23.97
CA ILE A 16 -21.05 26.01 -22.73
C ILE A 16 -20.50 25.10 -21.63
N PRO A 17 -19.61 25.54 -20.73
CA PRO A 17 -19.39 24.80 -19.50
C PRO A 17 -20.68 24.95 -18.69
N THR A 18 -21.60 24.00 -18.87
CA THR A 18 -22.44 23.58 -17.75
C THR A 18 -21.47 23.31 -16.60
N THR A 19 -21.67 24.00 -15.49
CA THR A 19 -21.09 23.68 -14.20
C THR A 19 -21.40 22.22 -13.90
N ALA A 20 -20.51 21.32 -14.30
CA ALA A 20 -20.40 20.01 -13.73
C ALA A 20 -19.72 20.24 -12.38
N GLN A 21 -20.43 19.92 -11.30
CA GLN A 21 -19.73 19.48 -10.09
C GLN A 21 -18.73 18.43 -10.53
N GLU A 22 -17.45 18.69 -10.28
CA GLU A 22 -16.44 17.63 -10.36
C GLU A 22 -16.89 16.50 -9.44
N PRO A 23 -16.95 15.24 -9.92
CA PRO A 23 -16.95 14.14 -9.00
C PRO A 23 -15.54 14.11 -8.43
N THR A 24 -15.37 14.64 -7.21
CA THR A 24 -14.28 14.18 -6.36
C THR A 24 -14.40 12.65 -6.38
N VAL A 25 -13.43 11.96 -6.97
CA VAL A 25 -13.36 10.50 -6.89
C VAL A 25 -12.85 10.17 -5.48
N GLY A 26 -13.65 10.55 -4.48
CA GLY A 26 -13.76 9.78 -3.26
C GLY A 26 -14.57 8.55 -3.61
N ILE A 27 -14.30 7.45 -2.92
CA ILE A 27 -15.01 6.18 -3.05
C ILE A 27 -16.52 6.48 -3.06
N MET A 28 -17.15 6.41 -4.24
CA MET A 28 -18.57 6.73 -4.39
C MET A 28 -19.34 5.61 -3.70
N GLN A 29 -19.65 5.79 -2.41
CA GLN A 29 -20.91 5.28 -1.89
C GLN A 29 -21.97 5.86 -2.81
N SER A 30 -22.67 5.01 -3.55
CA SER A 30 -23.52 5.45 -4.65
C SER A 30 -24.48 6.56 -4.22
N ASP A 31 -24.70 7.56 -5.07
CA ASP A 31 -25.61 8.69 -4.82
C ASP A 31 -27.10 8.31 -4.69
N ASP A 32 -27.44 7.01 -4.71
CA ASP A 32 -28.81 6.56 -4.44
C ASP A 32 -29.13 6.74 -2.96
N ALA A 33 -30.07 7.62 -2.67
CA ALA A 33 -30.60 7.85 -1.33
C ALA A 33 -31.19 6.58 -0.70
N LYS A 34 -31.40 5.48 -1.43
CA LYS A 34 -31.83 4.21 -0.85
C LYS A 34 -30.69 3.40 -0.23
N ASN A 35 -29.43 3.73 -0.53
CA ASN A 35 -28.29 2.97 -0.05
C ASN A 35 -27.89 3.34 1.39
N LEU A 36 -27.42 2.34 2.12
CA LEU A 36 -26.94 2.50 3.49
C LEU A 36 -25.52 3.08 3.47
N THR A 37 -25.33 4.21 4.15
CA THR A 37 -24.04 4.90 4.25
C THR A 37 -23.80 5.34 5.70
N PHE A 38 -22.60 5.83 5.99
CA PHE A 38 -22.28 6.41 7.30
C PHE A 38 -23.17 7.61 7.62
N GLU A 39 -23.36 8.51 6.67
CA GLU A 39 -24.21 9.70 6.83
C GLU A 39 -25.71 9.34 6.84
N GLN A 40 -26.06 8.24 6.18
CA GLN A 40 -27.44 7.78 6.01
C GLN A 40 -27.61 6.35 6.54
N ASN A 41 -27.43 6.23 7.84
CA ASN A 41 -27.34 4.97 8.56
C ASN A 41 -28.69 4.44 9.11
N ARG A 42 -29.78 5.16 8.83
CA ARG A 42 -31.15 4.78 9.19
C ARG A 42 -31.84 4.08 8.03
N MET A 43 -32.32 2.87 8.26
CA MET A 43 -33.17 2.12 7.34
C MET A 43 -34.63 2.21 7.76
N TYR A 44 -35.51 2.55 6.80
CA TYR A 44 -36.95 2.66 7.00
C TYR A 44 -37.66 1.41 6.48
N MET A 45 -38.79 1.09 7.11
CA MET A 45 -39.60 -0.08 6.75
C MET A 45 -40.77 0.34 5.85
N TYR A 46 -40.87 -0.30 4.69
CA TYR A 46 -41.84 0.00 3.65
C TYR A 46 -42.56 -1.28 3.21
N GLY A 47 -43.68 -1.10 2.53
CA GLY A 47 -44.51 -2.21 2.10
C GLY A 47 -45.80 -1.72 1.45
N ASN A 48 -46.47 -2.60 0.73
CA ASN A 48 -47.80 -2.31 0.23
C ASN A 48 -48.68 -3.55 0.24
N ASN A 49 -49.99 -3.36 0.16
CA ASN A 49 -50.97 -4.45 0.02
C ASN A 49 -51.86 -4.30 -1.23
N ASN A 50 -51.44 -3.46 -2.18
CA ASN A 50 -52.21 -3.08 -3.36
C ASN A 50 -52.55 -4.26 -4.29
N ASP A 51 -51.73 -5.31 -4.29
CA ASP A 51 -51.98 -6.54 -5.07
C ASP A 51 -53.03 -7.46 -4.43
N GLY A 52 -53.48 -7.13 -3.22
CA GLY A 52 -54.42 -7.94 -2.45
C GLY A 52 -53.86 -9.30 -2.05
N GLY A 53 -54.74 -10.23 -1.68
CA GLY A 53 -54.36 -11.57 -1.26
C GLY A 53 -54.07 -11.70 0.24
N SER A 54 -53.44 -12.82 0.59
CA SER A 54 -53.16 -13.17 1.99
C SER A 54 -51.99 -12.33 2.53
N PRO A 55 -52.01 -11.90 3.81
CA PRO A 55 -51.02 -10.98 4.36
C PRO A 55 -49.57 -11.45 4.31
N ASP A 56 -49.35 -12.76 4.29
CA ASP A 56 -48.04 -13.40 4.11
C ASP A 56 -47.44 -13.19 2.72
N MET A 57 -48.23 -12.70 1.76
CA MET A 57 -47.81 -12.42 0.39
C MET A 57 -47.59 -10.93 0.12
N TRP A 58 -47.87 -10.05 1.09
CA TRP A 58 -47.69 -8.61 0.88
C TRP A 58 -46.20 -8.26 0.80
N PRO A 59 -45.75 -7.55 -0.25
CA PRO A 59 -44.35 -7.16 -0.37
C PRO A 59 -43.97 -6.17 0.73
N MET A 60 -42.88 -6.49 1.43
CA MET A 60 -42.29 -5.68 2.50
C MET A 60 -40.80 -5.52 2.23
N TRP A 61 -40.28 -4.31 2.42
CA TRP A 61 -38.87 -4.03 2.18
C TRP A 61 -38.30 -2.97 3.13
N THR A 62 -36.98 -2.87 3.15
CA THR A 62 -36.25 -1.81 3.83
C THR A 62 -35.23 -1.16 2.89
N HIS A 63 -34.98 0.13 3.12
CA HIS A 63 -33.89 0.91 2.52
C HIS A 63 -33.68 2.21 3.29
N SER A 64 -32.60 2.94 3.02
CA SER A 64 -32.24 4.13 3.79
C SER A 64 -33.00 5.41 3.41
N SER A 65 -33.61 5.49 2.22
CA SER A 65 -34.33 6.70 1.80
C SER A 65 -35.51 6.95 2.73
N ALA A 66 -35.68 8.20 3.17
CA ALA A 66 -36.78 8.62 4.05
C ALA A 66 -38.15 8.64 3.36
N THR A 67 -38.21 8.47 2.04
CA THR A 67 -39.44 8.42 1.27
C THR A 67 -39.41 7.27 0.26
N ASP A 68 -40.53 6.56 0.12
CA ASP A 68 -40.79 5.61 -0.95
C ASP A 68 -42.20 5.84 -1.48
N THR A 69 -42.36 6.05 -2.79
CA THR A 69 -43.66 6.31 -3.44
C THR A 69 -44.47 5.05 -3.72
N GLU A 70 -43.83 3.88 -3.69
CA GLU A 70 -44.45 2.58 -3.92
C GLU A 70 -44.96 1.93 -2.62
N SER A 71 -44.64 2.54 -1.47
CA SER A 71 -45.12 2.11 -0.17
C SER A 71 -46.45 2.75 0.18
N ASP A 72 -47.33 1.99 0.83
CA ASP A 72 -48.50 2.53 1.51
C ASP A 72 -48.07 3.18 2.85
N ASP A 73 -48.89 4.09 3.39
CA ASP A 73 -48.65 4.71 4.72
C ASP A 73 -48.81 3.70 5.86
N SER A 74 -49.69 2.71 5.66
CA SER A 74 -49.98 1.66 6.63
C SER A 74 -50.64 0.47 5.98
N ILE A 75 -50.41 -0.70 6.55
CA ILE A 75 -51.06 -1.97 6.18
C ILE A 75 -51.74 -2.55 7.41
N GLY A 76 -52.83 -3.28 7.23
CA GLY A 76 -53.54 -3.83 8.36
C GLY A 76 -54.68 -4.74 7.97
N GLU A 77 -55.20 -5.44 8.99
CA GLU A 77 -56.37 -6.27 8.87
C GLU A 77 -57.33 -5.97 10.02
N THR A 78 -58.63 -6.12 9.77
CA THR A 78 -59.67 -6.02 10.79
C THR A 78 -60.65 -7.18 10.64
N ASN A 79 -61.15 -7.71 11.76
CA ASN A 79 -62.21 -8.70 11.74
C ASN A 79 -63.56 -8.01 11.51
N ALA A 80 -63.88 -7.72 10.24
CA ALA A 80 -65.14 -7.11 9.83
C ALA A 80 -66.05 -8.13 9.13
N VAL A 81 -67.38 -8.02 9.31
CA VAL A 81 -68.34 -8.93 8.66
C VAL A 81 -68.20 -8.84 7.14
N GLY A 82 -67.87 -9.96 6.49
CA GLY A 82 -67.66 -10.03 5.04
C GLY A 82 -66.22 -9.87 4.58
N ASP A 83 -65.28 -9.59 5.49
CA ASP A 83 -63.85 -9.57 5.18
C ASP A 83 -63.32 -11.01 4.94
N PRO A 84 -62.63 -11.28 3.82
CA PRO A 84 -62.05 -12.60 3.54
C PRO A 84 -61.00 -13.03 4.57
N ASN A 85 -60.36 -12.10 5.29
CA ASN A 85 -59.30 -12.39 6.24
C ASN A 85 -59.78 -12.40 7.70
N ASN A 86 -61.06 -12.71 7.93
CA ASN A 86 -61.62 -12.84 9.27
C ASN A 86 -60.98 -13.96 10.09
N GLY A 87 -60.69 -13.66 11.37
CA GLY A 87 -60.17 -14.61 12.35
C GLY A 87 -58.88 -14.13 13.00
N GLY A 88 -58.40 -14.93 13.96
CA GLY A 88 -57.11 -14.70 14.61
C GLY A 88 -56.01 -15.60 14.06
N GLY A 89 -54.81 -15.46 14.62
CA GLY A 89 -53.68 -16.34 14.34
C GLY A 89 -52.37 -15.59 14.13
N PRO A 90 -51.27 -16.32 13.90
CA PRO A 90 -49.96 -15.71 13.73
C PRO A 90 -49.90 -14.87 12.45
N ARG A 91 -49.16 -13.77 12.53
CA ARG A 91 -48.75 -12.93 11.41
C ARG A 91 -47.24 -12.79 11.46
N SER A 92 -46.60 -12.87 10.30
CA SER A 92 -45.17 -12.65 10.16
C SER A 92 -44.96 -11.77 8.94
N PHE A 93 -44.31 -10.63 9.14
CA PHE A 93 -43.92 -9.69 8.09
C PHE A 93 -42.42 -9.65 8.01
N THR A 94 -41.88 -9.83 6.82
CA THR A 94 -40.43 -9.87 6.59
C THR A 94 -40.06 -8.73 5.68
N PHE A 95 -39.48 -7.68 6.25
CA PHE A 95 -38.97 -6.52 5.54
C PHE A 95 -37.57 -6.85 5.02
N GLU A 96 -37.47 -7.22 3.75
CA GLU A 96 -36.21 -7.58 3.10
C GLU A 96 -35.40 -6.34 2.72
N GLY A 97 -34.07 -6.40 2.86
CA GLY A 97 -33.19 -5.33 2.40
C GLY A 97 -33.14 -5.28 0.87
N THR A 98 -33.53 -4.15 0.26
CA THR A 98 -33.64 -4.04 -1.21
C THR A 98 -32.43 -3.40 -1.88
N HIS A 99 -31.56 -2.76 -1.11
CA HIS A 99 -30.42 -2.00 -1.60
C HIS A 99 -29.15 -2.50 -0.90
N PRO A 100 -28.61 -3.64 -1.35
CA PRO A 100 -27.41 -4.20 -0.78
C PRO A 100 -26.20 -3.29 -0.99
N VAL A 101 -25.28 -3.31 -0.03
CA VAL A 101 -24.04 -2.55 -0.14
C VAL A 101 -23.19 -3.11 -1.29
N ALA A 102 -22.64 -2.23 -2.12
CA ALA A 102 -21.83 -2.63 -3.27
C ALA A 102 -20.44 -3.16 -2.86
N GLN A 103 -19.94 -2.69 -1.72
CA GLN A 103 -18.67 -3.08 -1.11
C GLN A 103 -18.89 -3.42 0.36
N ALA A 104 -18.00 -4.23 0.93
CA ALA A 104 -18.06 -4.55 2.35
C ALA A 104 -18.04 -3.26 3.17
N THR A 105 -19.00 -3.13 4.09
CA THR A 105 -19.20 -1.91 4.88
C THR A 105 -19.07 -2.23 6.36
N GLY A 106 -18.11 -1.62 7.05
CA GLY A 106 -17.88 -1.84 8.48
C GLY A 106 -19.03 -1.36 9.36
N ILE A 107 -19.24 -2.07 10.47
CA ILE A 107 -20.23 -1.75 11.51
C ILE A 107 -19.53 -1.68 12.86
N ASP A 108 -19.84 -0.68 13.66
CA ASP A 108 -19.42 -0.60 15.05
C ASP A 108 -20.27 -1.54 15.93
N ASN A 109 -19.74 -2.74 16.17
CA ASN A 109 -20.38 -3.77 16.99
C ASN A 109 -20.41 -3.43 18.50
N SER A 110 -19.75 -2.36 18.94
CA SER A 110 -19.83 -1.88 20.32
C SER A 110 -21.13 -1.09 20.59
N ILE A 111 -21.80 -0.66 19.52
CA ILE A 111 -23.07 0.07 19.55
C ILE A 111 -24.20 -0.88 19.12
N ALA A 112 -25.33 -0.85 19.83
CA ALA A 112 -26.48 -1.65 19.45
C ALA A 112 -27.15 -1.11 18.16
N ILE A 113 -27.54 -2.02 17.27
CA ILE A 113 -28.52 -1.73 16.23
C ILE A 113 -29.86 -1.52 16.92
N SER A 114 -30.42 -0.32 16.81
CA SER A 114 -31.62 0.07 17.55
C SER A 114 -32.71 0.56 16.61
N GLY A 115 -33.97 0.46 17.01
CA GLY A 115 -35.05 0.90 16.15
C GLY A 115 -36.41 0.79 16.80
N LYS A 116 -37.43 1.17 16.04
CA LYS A 116 -38.82 1.16 16.48
C LYS A 116 -39.73 0.68 15.36
N ILE A 117 -40.76 -0.08 15.72
CA ILE A 117 -41.86 -0.47 14.83
C ILE A 117 -43.16 0.09 15.40
N LYS A 118 -43.90 0.87 14.61
CA LYS A 118 -45.21 1.36 15.04
C LYS A 118 -46.31 0.40 14.60
N LEU A 119 -46.87 -0.32 15.56
CA LEU A 119 -47.86 -1.36 15.34
C LEU A 119 -49.01 -1.23 16.36
N ALA A 120 -50.18 -0.83 15.87
CA ALA A 120 -51.37 -0.79 16.69
C ALA A 120 -52.10 -2.13 16.62
N ILE A 121 -52.03 -2.94 17.68
CA ILE A 121 -52.89 -4.11 17.85
C ILE A 121 -54.10 -3.68 18.68
N PHE A 122 -55.28 -3.62 18.05
CA PHE A 122 -56.51 -3.16 18.68
C PHE A 122 -57.45 -4.32 18.96
N CYS A 123 -57.81 -4.46 20.24
CA CYS A 123 -58.56 -5.58 20.77
C CYS A 123 -59.12 -5.22 22.16
N ASP A 124 -60.15 -5.95 22.58
CA ASP A 124 -60.69 -5.84 23.94
C ASP A 124 -59.84 -6.70 24.90
N ILE A 125 -59.02 -6.02 25.73
CA ILE A 125 -58.12 -6.67 26.69
C ILE A 125 -58.90 -7.30 27.85
N GLU A 126 -60.10 -6.82 28.17
CA GLU A 126 -60.89 -7.27 29.32
C GLU A 126 -61.42 -8.70 29.16
N GLN A 127 -61.40 -9.26 27.94
CA GLN A 127 -61.84 -10.63 27.65
C GLN A 127 -60.71 -11.67 27.64
N GLY A 128 -59.47 -11.27 27.97
CA GLY A 128 -58.33 -12.21 28.12
C GLY A 128 -57.91 -12.93 26.84
N GLN A 129 -58.29 -12.41 25.66
CA GLN A 129 -58.05 -13.03 24.35
C GLN A 129 -57.10 -12.21 23.46
N CYS A 130 -56.37 -11.24 24.03
CA CYS A 130 -55.47 -10.37 23.28
C CYS A 130 -54.06 -10.38 23.85
N SER A 131 -53.08 -10.61 22.97
CA SER A 131 -51.67 -10.41 23.24
C SER A 131 -51.16 -9.27 22.36
N LYS A 132 -50.46 -8.32 22.98
CA LYS A 132 -49.71 -7.28 22.26
C LYS A 132 -48.23 -7.65 22.10
N GLN A 133 -47.83 -8.84 22.51
CA GLN A 133 -46.46 -9.29 22.39
C GLN A 133 -46.08 -9.50 20.92
N ILE A 134 -44.88 -9.02 20.57
CA ILE A 134 -44.27 -9.24 19.27
C ILE A 134 -42.88 -9.86 19.42
N ASP A 135 -42.48 -10.60 18.40
CA ASP A 135 -41.10 -11.08 18.22
C ASP A 135 -40.49 -10.35 17.02
N VAL A 136 -39.37 -9.67 17.24
CA VAL A 136 -38.60 -8.96 16.22
C VAL A 136 -37.31 -9.74 15.98
N VAL A 137 -37.02 -10.06 14.72
CA VAL A 137 -35.83 -10.79 14.30
C VAL A 137 -35.01 -9.90 13.38
N LEU A 138 -33.78 -9.59 13.77
CA LEU A 138 -32.81 -8.91 12.91
C LEU A 138 -32.25 -9.89 11.88
N ARG A 139 -32.22 -9.48 10.61
CA ARG A 139 -31.76 -10.30 9.49
C ARG A 139 -30.69 -9.58 8.69
N LEU A 140 -29.75 -10.34 8.16
CA LEU A 140 -28.74 -9.88 7.22
C LEU A 140 -28.74 -10.84 6.03
N GLY A 141 -29.20 -10.36 4.88
CA GLY A 141 -29.53 -11.22 3.74
C GLY A 141 -30.49 -12.35 4.13
N ASN A 142 -30.06 -13.60 3.94
CA ASN A 142 -30.87 -14.78 4.27
C ASN A 142 -30.64 -15.32 5.70
N ARG A 143 -29.82 -14.67 6.52
CA ARG A 143 -29.47 -15.10 7.88
C ARG A 143 -30.29 -14.34 8.93
N ASP A 144 -30.74 -15.06 9.95
CA ASP A 144 -31.31 -14.45 11.16
C ASP A 144 -30.17 -14.26 12.18
N LEU A 145 -29.93 -13.02 12.61
CA LEU A 145 -28.81 -12.68 13.50
C LEU A 145 -29.21 -12.71 14.99
N ALA A 146 -30.35 -12.12 15.32
CA ALA A 146 -30.82 -12.00 16.69
C ALA A 146 -32.35 -11.93 16.75
N VAL A 147 -32.92 -12.27 17.91
CA VAL A 147 -34.36 -12.24 18.17
C VAL A 147 -34.63 -11.53 19.50
N GLN A 148 -35.59 -10.61 19.52
CA GLN A 148 -36.05 -9.93 20.70
C GLN A 148 -37.57 -10.03 20.80
N THR A 149 -38.05 -10.47 21.97
CA THR A 149 -39.48 -10.50 22.29
C THR A 149 -39.84 -9.26 23.10
N ILE A 150 -40.81 -8.48 22.61
CA ILE A 150 -41.28 -7.26 23.26
C ILE A 150 -42.73 -7.48 23.69
N ALA A 151 -42.99 -7.39 24.99
CA ALA A 151 -44.28 -7.78 25.56
C ALA A 151 -45.42 -6.81 25.23
N GLU A 152 -45.14 -5.51 25.29
CA GLU A 152 -46.13 -4.44 25.09
C GLU A 152 -45.46 -3.23 24.42
N PRO A 153 -46.21 -2.46 23.62
CA PRO A 153 -45.68 -1.22 23.04
C PRO A 153 -45.73 -0.07 24.05
N ASP A 154 -45.11 1.05 23.68
CA ASP A 154 -45.25 2.31 24.39
C ASP A 154 -46.65 2.96 24.23
N ALA A 155 -46.82 4.16 24.79
CA ALA A 155 -48.09 4.89 24.75
C ALA A 155 -48.55 5.28 23.33
N ASP A 156 -47.63 5.35 22.37
CA ASP A 156 -47.88 5.74 20.98
C ASP A 156 -47.89 4.54 20.01
N ASN A 157 -47.88 3.32 20.56
CA ASN A 157 -47.84 2.03 19.86
C ASN A 157 -46.51 1.71 19.16
N PHE A 158 -45.39 2.23 19.65
CA PHE A 158 -44.06 1.80 19.22
C PHE A 158 -43.55 0.62 20.05
N TYR A 159 -42.99 -0.36 19.33
CA TYR A 159 -42.17 -1.42 19.91
C TYR A 159 -40.72 -1.08 19.63
N GLU A 160 -39.97 -0.75 20.69
CA GLU A 160 -38.56 -0.42 20.61
C GLU A 160 -37.70 -1.70 20.75
N PHE A 161 -36.68 -1.83 19.91
CA PHE A 161 -35.76 -2.96 19.93
C PHE A 161 -34.31 -2.50 19.88
N GLU A 162 -33.43 -3.34 20.44
CA GLU A 162 -31.98 -3.16 20.46
C GLU A 162 -31.28 -4.52 20.31
N PHE A 163 -30.34 -4.60 19.37
CA PHE A 163 -29.57 -5.80 19.07
C PHE A 163 -28.07 -5.51 19.12
N PHE A 164 -27.34 -6.31 19.89
CA PHE A 164 -25.89 -6.39 19.78
C PHE A 164 -25.55 -7.53 18.81
N VAL A 165 -24.86 -7.20 17.73
CA VAL A 165 -24.42 -8.16 16.71
C VAL A 165 -22.92 -8.42 16.87
N ASN A 166 -22.48 -9.62 16.52
CA ASN A 166 -21.05 -9.97 16.53
C ASN A 166 -20.40 -9.74 15.16
N ASP A 167 -21.19 -9.52 14.11
CA ASP A 167 -20.68 -9.20 12.79
C ASP A 167 -20.10 -7.77 12.80
N ASP A 168 -18.87 -7.63 12.32
CA ASP A 168 -18.07 -6.41 12.21
C ASP A 168 -18.21 -5.71 10.85
N GLU A 169 -18.81 -6.41 9.87
CA GLU A 169 -19.07 -5.87 8.53
C GLU A 169 -20.39 -6.36 7.92
N ILE A 170 -20.91 -5.59 6.97
CA ILE A 170 -21.95 -5.97 6.02
C ILE A 170 -21.25 -6.47 4.76
N PRO A 171 -21.36 -7.76 4.39
CA PRO A 171 -20.75 -8.26 3.16
C PRO A 171 -21.33 -7.58 1.90
N ALA A 172 -20.50 -7.48 0.87
CA ALA A 172 -20.95 -6.99 -0.43
C ALA A 172 -22.11 -7.84 -0.97
N GLY A 173 -23.18 -7.19 -1.43
CA GLY A 173 -24.39 -7.87 -1.91
C GLY A 173 -25.40 -8.23 -0.82
N GLU A 174 -25.12 -7.93 0.45
CA GLU A 174 -26.06 -8.13 1.56
C GLU A 174 -26.65 -6.80 2.07
N ALA A 175 -27.83 -6.90 2.69
CA ALA A 175 -28.54 -5.79 3.30
C ALA A 175 -29.24 -6.26 4.58
N PHE A 176 -29.37 -5.35 5.54
CA PHE A 176 -30.17 -5.63 6.73
C PHE A 176 -31.66 -5.67 6.41
N GLY A 177 -32.36 -6.48 7.18
CA GLY A 177 -33.81 -6.59 7.16
C GLY A 177 -34.35 -6.94 8.54
N LEU A 178 -35.67 -6.96 8.66
CA LEU A 178 -36.36 -7.28 9.91
C LEU A 178 -37.52 -8.22 9.65
N ARG A 179 -37.72 -9.19 10.54
CA ARG A 179 -38.93 -10.00 10.56
C ARG A 179 -39.70 -9.77 11.85
N VAL A 180 -40.96 -9.36 11.73
CA VAL A 180 -41.85 -9.04 12.85
C VAL A 180 -42.95 -10.08 12.90
N THR A 181 -43.10 -10.77 14.03
CA THR A 181 -44.10 -11.81 14.24
C THR A 181 -44.99 -11.49 15.44
N PHE A 182 -46.30 -11.62 15.29
CA PHE A 182 -47.26 -11.36 16.37
C PHE A 182 -48.56 -12.15 16.16
N GLN A 183 -49.46 -12.10 17.15
CA GLN A 183 -50.76 -12.77 17.08
C GLN A 183 -51.87 -11.78 16.75
N LYS A 184 -52.56 -11.97 15.62
CA LYS A 184 -53.79 -11.23 15.29
C LYS A 184 -54.91 -11.65 16.24
N PRO A 185 -55.62 -10.71 16.88
CA PRO A 185 -56.80 -11.01 17.69
C PRO A 185 -57.95 -11.61 16.87
N SER A 186 -58.77 -12.48 17.47
CA SER A 186 -59.90 -13.14 16.79
C SER A 186 -61.28 -12.50 17.03
N THR A 187 -61.36 -11.46 17.86
CA THR A 187 -62.63 -10.82 18.23
C THR A 187 -63.15 -9.90 17.12
N LEU A 188 -64.47 -9.70 17.08
CA LEU A 188 -65.12 -8.82 16.09
C LEU A 188 -64.60 -7.37 16.23
N LEU A 189 -64.31 -6.73 15.11
CA LEU A 189 -63.66 -5.40 14.99
C LEU A 189 -62.23 -5.30 15.52
N ALA A 190 -61.65 -6.39 16.03
CA ALA A 190 -60.25 -6.41 16.42
C ALA A 190 -59.34 -6.69 15.22
N GLY A 191 -58.07 -6.32 15.34
CA GLY A 191 -57.13 -6.36 14.23
C GLY A 191 -55.80 -5.71 14.55
N TYR A 192 -55.09 -5.33 13.50
CA TYR A 192 -53.84 -4.60 13.62
C TYR A 192 -53.62 -3.61 12.48
N THR A 193 -52.77 -2.61 12.73
CA THR A 193 -52.25 -1.69 11.73
C THR A 193 -50.75 -1.49 11.95
N ILE A 194 -49.95 -1.83 10.95
CA ILE A 194 -48.51 -1.51 10.90
C ILE A 194 -48.39 -0.20 10.14
N TYR A 195 -47.77 0.80 10.75
CA TYR A 195 -47.49 2.08 10.10
C TYR A 195 -46.08 2.03 9.50
N LEU A 196 -45.99 2.44 8.24
CA LEU A 196 -44.79 2.31 7.43
C LEU A 196 -44.11 3.66 7.22
N GLY A 197 -42.86 3.60 6.77
CA GLY A 197 -42.06 4.75 6.39
C GLY A 197 -41.56 5.62 7.53
N ASN A 198 -41.04 6.78 7.14
CA ASN A 198 -40.40 7.73 8.02
C ASN A 198 -41.36 8.21 9.14
N GLN A 199 -40.81 8.37 10.35
CA GLN A 199 -41.50 8.66 11.62
C GLN A 199 -42.29 7.50 12.25
N ASN A 200 -42.47 6.37 11.55
CA ASN A 200 -43.25 5.25 12.07
C ASN A 200 -42.40 4.00 12.34
N SER A 201 -41.68 3.50 11.34
CA SER A 201 -40.94 2.24 11.49
C SER A 201 -39.56 2.34 10.86
N PHE A 202 -38.52 2.18 11.67
CA PHE A 202 -37.12 2.33 11.26
C PHE A 202 -36.15 1.52 12.13
N MET A 203 -34.94 1.32 11.64
CA MET A 203 -33.77 0.83 12.38
C MET A 203 -32.53 1.65 12.05
N ASP A 204 -31.72 1.92 13.04
CA ASP A 204 -30.44 2.62 12.96
C ASP A 204 -29.31 1.61 13.05
N ILE A 205 -28.43 1.62 12.05
CA ILE A 205 -27.26 0.74 11.97
C ILE A 205 -26.03 1.59 12.27
N PRO A 206 -25.16 1.19 13.20
CA PRO A 206 -23.95 1.95 13.51
C PRO A 206 -22.87 1.68 12.46
N VAL A 207 -23.07 2.21 11.25
CA VAL A 207 -22.12 2.11 10.14
C VAL A 207 -20.85 2.88 10.51
N LEU A 208 -19.68 2.34 10.20
CA LEU A 208 -18.41 3.04 10.35
C LEU A 208 -18.22 4.04 9.20
N PRO A 209 -17.52 5.18 9.41
CA PRO A 209 -17.23 6.13 8.35
C PRO A 209 -16.53 5.42 7.18
N PRO A 210 -16.88 5.77 5.92
CA PRO A 210 -16.17 5.23 4.78
C PRO A 210 -14.69 5.60 4.90
N TYR A 211 -13.85 4.69 4.46
CA TYR A 211 -12.42 4.94 4.37
C TYR A 211 -12.16 6.13 3.43
N GLU A 212 -11.48 7.17 3.93
CA GLU A 212 -10.96 8.27 3.11
C GLU A 212 -9.49 8.01 2.81
N GLU A 213 -9.14 7.95 1.53
CA GLU A 213 -7.76 7.84 1.10
C GLU A 213 -6.99 9.11 1.48
N SER A 214 -5.87 8.91 2.17
CA SER A 214 -4.91 9.97 2.49
C SER A 214 -3.88 10.17 1.38
N VAL A 215 -3.76 9.20 0.45
CA VAL A 215 -2.86 9.20 -0.70
C VAL A 215 -3.69 9.30 -1.99
N PRO A 216 -3.71 10.44 -2.69
CA PRO A 216 -4.34 10.53 -3.99
C PRO A 216 -3.60 9.69 -5.05
N GLY A 217 -4.35 9.13 -6.01
CA GLY A 217 -3.78 8.45 -7.17
C GLY A 217 -3.36 6.99 -6.95
N LEU A 218 -3.84 6.32 -5.90
CA LEU A 218 -3.59 4.89 -5.64
C LEU A 218 -4.15 3.95 -6.71
N ASP A 219 -5.28 4.32 -7.31
CA ASP A 219 -5.91 3.56 -8.38
C ASP A 219 -5.53 4.15 -9.73
N ASN A 220 -4.58 3.52 -10.42
CA ASN A 220 -4.14 3.94 -11.75
C ASN A 220 -4.50 2.89 -12.82
N PRO A 221 -5.65 3.04 -13.52
CA PRO A 221 -6.10 2.06 -14.51
C PRO A 221 -5.21 2.00 -15.77
N ASP A 222 -4.35 3.00 -15.99
CA ASP A 222 -3.46 3.10 -17.16
C ASP A 222 -2.04 2.57 -16.89
N GLY A 223 -1.81 1.97 -15.71
CA GLY A 223 -0.53 1.41 -15.27
C GLY A 223 0.07 2.22 -14.12
N TYR A 224 0.83 1.57 -13.25
CA TYR A 224 1.43 2.23 -12.09
C TYR A 224 2.47 3.27 -12.53
N THR A 225 2.34 4.49 -11.99
CA THR A 225 3.34 5.55 -12.13
C THR A 225 3.72 5.99 -10.72
N SER A 226 5.02 6.12 -10.48
CA SER A 226 5.53 6.64 -9.21
C SER A 226 4.92 8.01 -8.90
N PRO A 227 4.37 8.22 -7.68
CA PRO A 227 3.75 9.50 -7.33
C PRO A 227 4.76 10.64 -7.36
N TYR A 228 6.06 10.35 -7.23
CA TYR A 228 7.12 11.36 -7.27
C TYR A 228 7.55 11.75 -8.69
N ALA A 229 7.19 10.95 -9.71
CA ALA A 229 7.39 11.33 -11.10
C ALA A 229 6.53 12.54 -11.48
N ASP A 230 5.30 12.57 -10.97
CA ASP A 230 4.33 13.64 -11.23
C ASP A 230 4.23 14.65 -10.07
N ALA A 231 5.01 14.47 -9.00
CA ALA A 231 5.03 15.38 -7.87
C ALA A 231 5.72 16.72 -8.19
N SER A 232 5.09 17.82 -7.79
CA SER A 232 5.66 19.15 -7.95
C SER A 232 6.91 19.33 -7.09
N GLY A 233 8.04 19.69 -7.72
CA GLY A 233 9.30 20.03 -7.05
C GLY A 233 10.31 18.88 -6.96
N TYR A 234 9.90 17.66 -7.28
CA TYR A 234 10.78 16.51 -7.34
C TYR A 234 11.52 16.43 -8.68
N LYS A 235 12.73 15.86 -8.66
CA LYS A 235 13.55 15.59 -9.83
C LYS A 235 14.05 14.17 -9.79
N SER A 236 13.85 13.43 -10.89
CA SER A 236 14.44 12.11 -11.07
C SER A 236 15.96 12.21 -11.19
N VAL A 237 16.67 11.44 -10.36
CA VAL A 237 18.13 11.33 -10.36
C VAL A 237 18.48 9.84 -10.37
N GLU A 238 19.36 9.43 -11.27
CA GLU A 238 19.89 8.07 -11.28
C GLU A 238 20.77 7.86 -10.04
N ALA A 239 20.50 6.78 -9.31
CA ALA A 239 21.31 6.36 -8.19
C ALA A 239 22.63 5.72 -8.68
N ASN A 240 23.57 5.50 -7.77
CA ASN A 240 24.86 4.94 -8.13
C ASN A 240 24.72 3.47 -8.53
N SER A 241 24.75 3.08 -9.80
CA SER A 241 24.69 1.65 -10.18
C SER A 241 26.04 1.08 -10.63
N THR A 242 26.44 -0.07 -10.08
CA THR A 242 27.62 -0.83 -10.54
C THR A 242 27.18 -2.15 -11.16
N SER A 243 27.25 -2.21 -12.49
CA SER A 243 26.89 -3.41 -13.23
C SER A 243 27.82 -4.59 -12.95
N ILE A 244 27.24 -5.75 -12.62
CA ILE A 244 27.93 -7.05 -12.53
C ILE A 244 28.68 -7.35 -13.84
N ILE A 245 28.09 -7.02 -14.99
CA ILE A 245 28.70 -7.25 -16.31
C ILE A 245 29.95 -6.36 -16.46
N GLY A 246 29.88 -5.11 -16.02
CA GLY A 246 31.03 -4.20 -15.98
C GLY A 246 32.18 -4.78 -15.16
N LEU A 247 31.88 -5.35 -13.99
CA LEU A 247 32.86 -6.00 -13.13
C LEU A 247 33.51 -7.22 -13.79
N VAL A 248 32.73 -8.08 -14.47
CA VAL A 248 33.25 -9.24 -15.21
C VAL A 248 34.17 -8.81 -16.35
N ILE A 249 33.78 -7.80 -17.14
CA ILE A 249 34.59 -7.26 -18.24
C ILE A 249 35.92 -6.69 -17.72
N TRP A 250 35.87 -5.90 -16.65
CA TRP A 250 37.08 -5.37 -16.01
C TRP A 250 37.99 -6.47 -15.46
N GLY A 251 37.41 -7.55 -14.93
CA GLY A 251 38.17 -8.72 -14.51
C GLY A 251 38.91 -9.43 -15.65
N LEU A 252 38.24 -9.62 -16.79
CA LEU A 252 38.87 -10.19 -17.99
C LEU A 252 40.00 -9.30 -18.52
N ILE A 253 39.82 -7.97 -18.48
CA ILE A 253 40.87 -7.01 -18.85
C ILE A 253 42.07 -7.12 -17.90
N GLY A 254 41.85 -7.24 -16.59
CA GLY A 254 42.91 -7.41 -15.60
C GLY A 254 43.75 -8.67 -15.86
N ILE A 255 43.10 -9.80 -16.11
CA ILE A 255 43.78 -11.06 -16.48
C ILE A 255 44.56 -10.86 -17.80
N GLY A 256 43.95 -10.20 -18.78
CA GLY A 256 44.60 -9.90 -20.06
C GLY A 256 45.86 -9.06 -19.91
N ILE A 257 45.86 -8.02 -19.06
CA ILE A 257 47.03 -7.19 -18.77
C ILE A 257 48.13 -8.02 -18.09
N PHE A 258 47.78 -8.90 -17.16
CA PHE A 258 48.76 -9.73 -16.45
C PHE A 258 49.43 -10.73 -17.41
N VAL A 259 48.65 -11.47 -18.18
CA VAL A 259 49.16 -12.46 -19.15
C VAL A 259 49.98 -11.77 -20.24
N SER A 260 49.49 -10.66 -20.79
CA SER A 260 50.21 -9.93 -21.84
C SER A 260 51.48 -9.25 -21.33
N GLY A 261 51.46 -8.72 -20.10
CA GLY A 261 52.63 -8.12 -19.45
C GLY A 261 53.77 -9.12 -19.24
N PHE A 262 53.46 -10.35 -18.83
CA PHE A 262 54.45 -11.40 -18.62
C PHE A 262 54.92 -12.08 -19.92
N MET A 263 54.08 -12.17 -20.96
CA MET A 263 54.48 -12.79 -22.23
C MET A 263 55.16 -11.84 -23.22
N PHE A 264 54.72 -10.58 -23.31
CA PHE A 264 55.08 -9.71 -24.44
C PHE A 264 55.94 -8.48 -24.08
N ILE A 265 56.08 -8.13 -22.79
CA ILE A 265 56.98 -7.04 -22.40
C ILE A 265 58.43 -7.55 -22.45
N PRO A 266 59.32 -6.96 -23.25
CA PRO A 266 60.74 -7.33 -23.26
C PRO A 266 61.39 -7.07 -21.89
N PRO A 267 62.55 -7.68 -21.57
CA PRO A 267 63.22 -7.47 -20.29
C PRO A 267 63.64 -5.99 -20.15
N ILE A 268 62.81 -5.21 -19.47
CA ILE A 268 63.06 -3.82 -19.10
C ILE A 268 63.38 -3.74 -17.59
N PRO A 269 64.25 -2.80 -17.17
CA PRO A 269 64.39 -2.52 -15.74
C PRO A 269 63.03 -2.14 -15.14
N LEU A 270 62.73 -2.59 -13.92
CA LEU A 270 61.45 -2.40 -13.21
C LEU A 270 60.22 -3.13 -13.79
N ARG A 271 60.40 -4.05 -14.75
CA ARG A 271 59.32 -4.84 -15.37
C ARG A 271 58.40 -5.53 -14.36
N GLU A 272 58.97 -6.25 -13.41
CA GLU A 272 58.19 -7.01 -12.43
C GLU A 272 57.38 -6.07 -11.53
N LEU A 273 57.95 -4.93 -11.17
CA LEU A 273 57.34 -3.95 -10.27
C LEU A 273 56.22 -3.16 -10.96
N SER A 274 56.35 -2.88 -12.27
CA SER A 274 55.26 -2.27 -13.06
C SER A 274 54.09 -3.22 -13.25
N ILE A 275 54.35 -4.48 -13.62
CA ILE A 275 53.30 -5.49 -13.81
C ILE A 275 52.60 -5.78 -12.47
N LEU A 276 53.35 -5.88 -11.38
CA LEU A 276 52.80 -6.11 -10.05
C LEU A 276 51.90 -4.96 -9.59
N LEU A 277 52.33 -3.70 -9.71
CA LEU A 277 51.53 -2.55 -9.26
C LEU A 277 50.30 -2.30 -10.14
N THR A 278 50.43 -2.45 -11.46
CA THR A 278 49.28 -2.37 -12.38
C THR A 278 48.31 -3.53 -12.13
N GLY A 279 48.81 -4.76 -11.98
CA GLY A 279 47.99 -5.93 -11.67
C GLY A 279 47.28 -5.81 -10.32
N MET A 280 47.98 -5.36 -9.28
CA MET A 280 47.41 -5.17 -7.95
C MET A 280 46.35 -4.06 -7.93
N GLY A 281 46.56 -2.93 -8.62
CA GLY A 281 45.55 -1.88 -8.73
C GLY A 281 44.24 -2.36 -9.38
N VAL A 282 44.34 -3.16 -10.44
CA VAL A 282 43.18 -3.73 -11.13
C VAL A 282 42.53 -4.85 -10.32
N LEU A 283 43.30 -5.73 -9.67
CA LEU A 283 42.76 -6.82 -8.84
C LEU A 283 42.07 -6.29 -7.57
N VAL A 284 42.64 -5.28 -6.91
CA VAL A 284 42.06 -4.66 -5.71
C VAL A 284 40.77 -3.92 -6.06
N SER A 285 40.70 -3.23 -7.20
CA SER A 285 39.45 -2.63 -7.66
C SER A 285 38.39 -3.69 -7.99
N MET A 286 38.78 -4.82 -8.59
CA MET A 286 37.86 -5.91 -8.92
C MET A 286 37.30 -6.62 -7.67
N LEU A 287 38.09 -6.77 -6.61
CA LEU A 287 37.65 -7.50 -5.42
C LEU A 287 36.84 -6.62 -4.47
N VAL A 288 37.23 -5.36 -4.30
CA VAL A 288 36.65 -4.50 -3.26
C VAL A 288 35.43 -3.73 -3.79
N ALA A 289 35.34 -3.43 -5.09
CA ALA A 289 34.21 -2.68 -5.66
C ALA A 289 32.86 -3.34 -5.64
N PRO A 290 32.74 -4.62 -6.01
CA PRO A 290 31.48 -5.32 -5.89
C PRO A 290 31.00 -5.35 -4.43
N ILE A 291 31.94 -5.47 -3.47
CA ILE A 291 31.66 -5.71 -2.05
C ILE A 291 31.20 -4.46 -1.33
N ILE A 292 31.77 -3.29 -1.64
CA ILE A 292 31.49 -2.05 -0.89
C ILE A 292 30.51 -1.14 -1.65
N ALA A 293 30.65 -1.05 -2.97
CA ALA A 293 29.97 -0.06 -3.80
C ALA A 293 29.08 -0.70 -4.87
N GLY A 294 28.70 -1.96 -4.68
CA GLY A 294 28.00 -2.72 -5.71
C GLY A 294 27.10 -3.83 -5.20
N PRO A 295 26.62 -4.70 -6.09
CA PRO A 295 25.48 -5.59 -5.84
C PRO A 295 25.76 -6.65 -4.76
N MET A 296 27.03 -6.93 -4.44
CA MET A 296 27.33 -7.77 -3.28
C MET A 296 27.02 -7.02 -1.97
N SER A 297 27.27 -5.71 -1.93
CA SER A 297 26.96 -4.89 -0.75
C SER A 297 25.46 -4.86 -0.42
N THR A 298 24.60 -4.79 -1.44
CA THR A 298 23.14 -4.83 -1.26
C THR A 298 22.68 -6.24 -0.86
N SER A 299 23.23 -7.29 -1.48
CA SER A 299 22.95 -8.68 -1.09
C SER A 299 23.39 -9.06 0.33
N PHE A 300 24.34 -8.32 0.92
CA PHE A 300 24.76 -8.48 2.31
C PHE A 300 24.02 -7.55 3.28
N ALA A 301 23.26 -6.57 2.77
CA ALA A 301 22.58 -5.57 3.58
C ALA A 301 21.39 -6.16 4.33
N ALA A 302 20.64 -7.05 3.66
CA ALA A 302 19.50 -7.74 4.24
C ALA A 302 19.49 -9.19 3.79
N ASN A 303 19.19 -10.10 4.71
CA ASN A 303 18.91 -11.49 4.36
C ASN A 303 17.42 -11.57 4.02
N PRO A 304 17.04 -11.91 2.78
CA PRO A 304 15.63 -12.02 2.39
C PRO A 304 14.88 -13.12 3.14
N ASP A 305 15.58 -14.07 3.78
CA ASP A 305 14.97 -15.10 4.63
C ASP A 305 14.82 -14.68 6.11
N ASP A 306 15.17 -13.43 6.48
CA ASP A 306 15.02 -12.92 7.85
C ASP A 306 13.59 -12.46 8.09
N PRO A 307 12.85 -13.04 9.06
CA PRO A 307 11.46 -12.68 9.33
C PRO A 307 11.28 -11.22 9.81
N ASP A 308 12.35 -10.56 10.27
CA ASP A 308 12.29 -9.16 10.71
C ASP A 308 12.70 -8.16 9.61
N VAL A 309 12.85 -8.60 8.36
CA VAL A 309 13.09 -7.75 7.20
C VAL A 309 11.83 -7.71 6.33
N TRP A 310 11.37 -6.50 6.00
CA TRP A 310 10.17 -6.28 5.19
C TRP A 310 10.48 -5.42 3.97
N THR A 311 9.90 -5.79 2.84
CA THR A 311 9.97 -5.03 1.58
C THR A 311 8.66 -4.29 1.28
N ALA A 312 8.70 -3.34 0.35
CA ALA A 312 7.50 -2.64 -0.10
C ALA A 312 6.45 -3.60 -0.69
N GLU A 313 6.90 -4.62 -1.41
CA GLU A 313 6.04 -5.69 -1.96
C GLU A 313 5.29 -6.45 -0.87
N GLU A 314 5.98 -6.89 0.19
CA GLU A 314 5.37 -7.67 1.26
C GLU A 314 4.37 -6.84 2.06
N ILE A 315 4.74 -5.60 2.41
CA ILE A 315 3.86 -4.67 3.13
C ILE A 315 2.61 -4.33 2.28
N ALA A 316 2.77 -4.16 0.96
CA ALA A 316 1.66 -3.85 0.07
C ALA A 316 0.58 -4.95 0.03
N GLN A 317 0.97 -6.20 0.26
CA GLN A 317 0.07 -7.35 0.27
C GLN A 317 -0.68 -7.54 1.60
N LEU A 318 -0.28 -6.84 2.67
CA LEU A 318 -0.93 -6.96 3.97
C LEU A 318 -2.26 -6.19 4.02
N GLU A 319 -3.25 -6.79 4.68
CA GLU A 319 -4.55 -6.18 4.94
C GLU A 319 -4.58 -5.48 6.30
N GLU A 320 -5.44 -4.47 6.44
CA GLU A 320 -5.70 -3.83 7.72
C GLU A 320 -6.41 -4.82 8.65
N ARG A 321 -5.95 -4.91 9.91
CA ARG A 321 -6.60 -5.71 10.95
C ARG A 321 -6.68 -4.92 12.24
N ASP A 322 -7.82 -5.07 12.92
CA ASP A 322 -8.05 -4.43 14.21
C ASP A 322 -6.95 -4.78 15.21
N GLY A 323 -6.42 -3.76 15.87
CA GLY A 323 -5.36 -3.94 16.87
C GLY A 323 -3.94 -4.01 16.31
N THR A 324 -3.75 -3.79 15.00
CA THR A 324 -2.45 -3.88 14.32
C THR A 324 -2.21 -2.68 13.41
N PHE A 325 -0.97 -2.50 12.94
CA PHE A 325 -0.67 -1.54 11.88
C PHE A 325 -1.09 -2.10 10.51
N LEU A 326 -0.59 -3.29 10.15
CA LEU A 326 -1.02 -4.11 9.01
C LEU A 326 -0.76 -5.59 9.30
N GLY A 327 -1.62 -6.47 8.79
CA GLY A 327 -1.50 -7.92 8.97
C GLY A 327 -1.57 -8.36 10.43
N ASP A 328 -1.05 -9.56 10.74
CA ASP A 328 -1.08 -10.10 12.10
C ASP A 328 0.19 -9.78 12.91
N GLU A 329 1.27 -9.38 12.24
CA GLU A 329 2.61 -9.34 12.82
C GLU A 329 3.04 -7.93 13.24
N LEU A 330 2.56 -6.89 12.54
CA LEU A 330 2.96 -5.50 12.79
C LEU A 330 2.14 -4.89 13.95
N VAL A 331 2.41 -5.36 15.17
CA VAL A 331 1.76 -4.93 16.42
C VAL A 331 2.63 -3.95 17.22
N GLU A 332 2.07 -3.32 18.25
CA GLU A 332 2.81 -2.42 19.15
C GLU A 332 4.10 -3.04 19.70
N GLY A 333 5.20 -2.30 19.59
CA GLY A 333 6.52 -2.71 20.07
C GLY A 333 7.25 -3.67 19.14
N TYR A 334 6.64 -4.08 18.02
CA TYR A 334 7.33 -4.82 16.99
C TYR A 334 8.33 -3.91 16.26
N SER A 335 9.60 -4.33 16.25
CA SER A 335 10.69 -3.64 15.57
C SER A 335 11.16 -4.50 14.41
N PHE A 336 11.17 -3.92 13.21
CA PHE A 336 11.58 -4.57 11.98
C PHE A 336 12.44 -3.64 11.14
N LYS A 337 13.07 -4.21 10.11
CA LYS A 337 13.89 -3.48 9.16
C LYS A 337 13.18 -3.40 7.83
N PHE A 338 12.91 -2.18 7.37
CA PHE A 338 12.41 -1.97 6.01
C PHE A 338 13.58 -1.93 5.04
N TYR A 339 13.54 -2.75 4.00
CA TYR A 339 14.58 -2.85 2.99
C TYR A 339 14.04 -2.49 1.60
N ALA A 340 14.80 -1.66 0.88
CA ALA A 340 14.49 -1.29 -0.50
C ALA A 340 15.77 -1.15 -1.32
N GLU A 341 15.79 -1.77 -2.51
CA GLU A 341 16.77 -1.48 -3.55
C GLU A 341 16.22 -0.37 -4.45
N TYR A 342 17.11 0.38 -5.10
CA TYR A 342 16.69 1.44 -5.99
C TYR A 342 17.76 1.78 -7.04
N ASP A 343 17.31 1.94 -8.28
CA ASP A 343 18.13 2.44 -9.40
C ASP A 343 17.85 3.93 -9.68
N MET A 344 16.63 4.40 -9.39
CA MET A 344 16.21 5.79 -9.55
C MET A 344 15.64 6.33 -8.25
N VAL A 345 15.96 7.59 -7.97
CA VAL A 345 15.49 8.31 -6.79
C VAL A 345 14.93 9.66 -7.22
N TYR A 346 13.79 10.05 -6.65
CA TYR A 346 13.23 11.38 -6.85
C TYR A 346 13.67 12.28 -5.71
N THR A 347 14.39 13.36 -6.01
CA THR A 347 14.91 14.24 -4.96
C THR A 347 14.25 15.60 -4.96
N THR A 348 14.03 16.15 -3.78
CA THR A 348 13.68 17.55 -3.56
C THR A 348 14.53 18.13 -2.42
N LYS A 349 14.44 19.45 -2.24
CA LYS A 349 15.15 20.17 -1.17
C LYS A 349 14.15 20.69 -0.16
N ASP A 350 14.36 20.35 1.09
CA ASP A 350 13.75 21.01 2.23
C ASP A 350 14.84 21.74 3.03
N GLY A 351 14.85 23.06 2.93
CA GLY A 351 15.92 23.90 3.45
C GLY A 351 17.31 23.48 2.94
N SER A 352 18.16 22.97 3.84
CA SER A 352 19.50 22.45 3.53
C SER A 352 19.56 20.94 3.33
N GLN A 353 18.49 20.20 3.64
CA GLN A 353 18.43 18.75 3.58
C GLN A 353 17.84 18.29 2.24
N THR A 354 18.25 17.10 1.81
CA THR A 354 17.69 16.42 0.63
C THR A 354 16.62 15.46 1.12
N ILE A 355 15.44 15.52 0.50
CA ILE A 355 14.41 14.50 0.66
C ILE A 355 14.46 13.62 -0.57
N SER A 356 14.48 12.31 -0.35
CA SER A 356 14.47 11.29 -1.40
C SER A 356 13.14 10.54 -1.36
N GLY A 357 12.44 10.50 -2.49
CA GLY A 357 11.24 9.69 -2.70
C GLY A 357 11.55 8.49 -3.58
N LEU A 358 11.04 7.34 -3.16
CA LEU A 358 11.08 6.09 -3.90
C LEU A 358 9.68 5.76 -4.42
N GLY A 359 9.60 5.53 -5.73
CA GLY A 359 8.38 5.13 -6.40
C GLY A 359 8.12 3.62 -6.36
N TYR A 360 9.13 2.81 -6.06
CA TYR A 360 9.02 1.35 -6.12
C TYR A 360 8.54 0.85 -7.49
N GLU A 361 9.03 1.46 -8.57
CA GLU A 361 8.69 1.11 -9.94
C GLU A 361 8.99 -0.36 -10.28
N GLU A 362 9.96 -0.97 -9.59
CA GLU A 362 10.25 -2.40 -9.69
C GLU A 362 9.09 -3.29 -9.22
N HIS A 363 8.21 -2.76 -8.37
CA HIS A 363 7.02 -3.44 -7.83
C HIS A 363 5.73 -2.90 -8.48
N GLU A 364 5.79 -2.38 -9.72
CA GLU A 364 4.63 -1.82 -10.43
C GLU A 364 3.46 -2.81 -10.57
N GLU A 365 3.75 -4.10 -10.72
CA GLU A 365 2.72 -5.14 -10.84
C GLU A 365 1.90 -5.29 -9.55
N ILE A 366 2.48 -4.97 -8.40
CA ILE A 366 1.85 -5.13 -7.08
C ILE A 366 1.21 -3.83 -6.64
N LEU A 367 1.93 -2.72 -6.78
CA LEU A 367 1.42 -1.40 -6.42
C LEU A 367 0.35 -0.89 -7.40
N GLY A 368 0.33 -1.40 -8.63
CA GLY A 368 -0.70 -1.11 -9.62
C GLY A 368 -1.91 -2.04 -9.60
N ASP A 369 -1.84 -3.18 -8.90
CA ASP A 369 -2.93 -4.17 -8.92
C ASP A 369 -4.07 -3.80 -7.96
N GLN A 370 -5.25 -3.60 -8.51
CA GLN A 370 -6.48 -3.32 -7.77
C GLN A 370 -7.00 -4.54 -6.99
N ALA A 371 -6.53 -5.75 -7.30
CA ALA A 371 -6.87 -6.96 -6.55
C ALA A 371 -6.08 -7.09 -5.24
N ILE A 372 -5.00 -6.32 -5.06
CA ILE A 372 -4.17 -6.32 -3.86
C ILE A 372 -4.72 -5.32 -2.83
N SER A 373 -4.44 -5.59 -1.55
CA SER A 373 -4.84 -4.75 -0.41
C SER A 373 -4.62 -3.26 -0.69
N ARG A 374 -5.73 -2.53 -0.84
CA ARG A 374 -5.72 -1.07 -1.04
C ARG A 374 -4.99 -0.36 0.10
N ARG A 375 -5.15 -0.86 1.33
CA ARG A 375 -4.50 -0.32 2.55
C ARG A 375 -3.02 -0.57 2.60
N GLY A 376 -2.57 -1.78 2.26
CA GLY A 376 -1.15 -2.09 2.17
C GLY A 376 -0.46 -1.16 1.16
N ARG A 377 -1.03 -1.03 -0.05
CA ARG A 377 -0.54 -0.11 -1.09
C ARG A 377 -0.50 1.35 -0.61
N GLU A 378 -1.55 1.82 0.08
CA GLU A 378 -1.57 3.16 0.67
C GLU A 378 -0.44 3.36 1.67
N TYR A 379 -0.23 2.42 2.59
CA TYR A 379 0.72 2.59 3.69
C TYR A 379 2.17 2.54 3.22
N VAL A 380 2.48 1.75 2.19
CA VAL A 380 3.76 1.82 1.48
C VAL A 380 4.02 3.25 1.01
N GLN A 381 3.02 3.86 0.36
CA GLN A 381 3.14 5.24 -0.10
C GLN A 381 3.17 6.24 1.06
N LEU A 382 2.41 6.03 2.14
CA LEU A 382 2.30 7.00 3.22
C LEU A 382 3.53 7.04 4.13
N PHE A 383 4.08 5.87 4.48
CA PHE A 383 5.08 5.73 5.54
C PHE A 383 6.45 5.25 5.06
N PHE A 384 6.52 4.56 3.91
CA PHE A 384 7.74 3.88 3.48
C PHE A 384 8.30 4.42 2.17
N SER A 385 7.71 5.46 1.57
CA SER A 385 8.13 5.94 0.25
C SER A 385 9.01 7.21 0.29
N LEU A 386 9.08 7.92 1.42
CA LEU A 386 9.92 9.10 1.60
C LEU A 386 11.01 8.88 2.64
N PHE A 387 12.17 9.48 2.37
CA PHE A 387 13.34 9.41 3.22
C PHE A 387 13.95 10.81 3.39
N HIS A 388 14.20 11.20 4.63
CA HIS A 388 14.86 12.47 4.96
C HIS A 388 16.39 12.33 4.87
N THR A 389 16.86 11.67 3.81
CA THR A 389 18.27 11.43 3.52
C THR A 389 18.51 11.48 2.01
N ASP A 390 19.74 11.76 1.60
CA ASP A 390 20.14 11.72 0.19
C ASP A 390 20.49 10.28 -0.21
N LEU A 391 19.61 9.63 -0.97
CA LEU A 391 19.79 8.23 -1.38
C LEU A 391 20.67 8.09 -2.63
N THR A 392 20.94 9.18 -3.36
CA THR A 392 21.68 9.16 -4.64
C THR A 392 23.06 8.50 -4.58
N PRO A 393 23.83 8.55 -3.47
CA PRO A 393 25.14 7.92 -3.42
C PRO A 393 25.11 6.38 -3.39
N GLY A 394 23.98 5.78 -2.97
CA GLY A 394 23.83 4.34 -2.73
C GLY A 394 22.99 3.60 -3.78
N GLN A 395 22.67 2.34 -3.47
CA GLN A 395 21.90 1.39 -4.28
C GLN A 395 20.75 0.74 -3.50
N ALA A 396 20.84 0.76 -2.16
CA ALA A 396 19.82 0.19 -1.30
C ALA A 396 19.80 0.92 0.05
N ILE A 397 18.66 0.88 0.70
CA ILE A 397 18.42 1.47 2.01
C ILE A 397 17.83 0.43 2.95
N LEU A 398 18.28 0.48 4.20
CA LEU A 398 17.71 -0.26 5.32
C LEU A 398 17.27 0.74 6.38
N ALA A 399 16.00 0.69 6.77
CA ALA A 399 15.44 1.57 7.79
C ALA A 399 14.97 0.75 9.00
N ASP A 400 15.41 1.13 10.21
CA ASP A 400 14.96 0.50 11.45
C ASP A 400 13.64 1.15 11.91
N ILE A 401 12.56 0.38 11.96
CA ILE A 401 11.21 0.88 12.20
C ILE A 401 10.59 0.12 13.37
N THR A 402 9.90 0.84 14.25
CA THR A 402 9.15 0.23 15.37
C THR A 402 7.72 0.70 15.34
N ILE A 403 6.76 -0.20 15.52
CA ILE A 403 5.34 0.17 15.61
C ILE A 403 5.04 0.69 17.02
N ILE A 404 4.39 1.84 17.11
CA ILE A 404 3.97 2.49 18.34
C ILE A 404 2.44 2.63 18.37
N ASN A 405 1.87 2.64 19.57
CA ASN A 405 0.46 3.00 19.75
C ASN A 405 0.33 4.52 19.91
N ILE A 406 -0.68 5.07 19.25
CA ILE A 406 -1.02 6.49 19.36
C ILE A 406 -2.51 6.58 19.65
N THR A 407 -2.87 7.31 20.69
CA THR A 407 -4.27 7.64 20.96
C THR A 407 -4.58 8.98 20.33
N ASP A 408 -5.51 9.00 19.39
CA ASP A 408 -6.00 10.25 18.80
C ASP A 408 -6.64 11.10 19.92
N PRO A 409 -6.14 12.32 20.17
CA PRO A 409 -6.62 13.16 21.26
C PRO A 409 -8.07 13.66 21.07
N THR A 410 -8.59 13.58 19.84
CA THR A 410 -9.91 14.08 19.46
C THR A 410 -10.96 12.97 19.49
N THR A 411 -10.62 11.80 18.93
CA THR A 411 -11.55 10.66 18.82
C THR A 411 -11.39 9.64 19.95
N GLY A 412 -10.26 9.66 20.67
CA GLY A 412 -9.93 8.67 21.68
C GLY A 412 -9.61 7.28 21.12
N GLN A 413 -9.58 7.13 19.79
CA GLN A 413 -9.25 5.87 19.13
C GLN A 413 -7.74 5.59 19.21
N ILE A 414 -7.40 4.33 19.43
CA ILE A 414 -6.02 3.86 19.39
C ILE A 414 -5.70 3.48 17.94
N ARG A 415 -4.58 4.00 17.43
CA ARG A 415 -4.00 3.63 16.14
C ARG A 415 -2.58 3.12 16.34
N PHE A 416 -2.18 2.16 15.52
CA PHE A 416 -0.82 1.64 15.49
C PHE A 416 -0.12 2.26 14.31
N LEU A 417 1.00 2.94 14.53
CA LEU A 417 1.72 3.68 13.48
C LEU A 417 3.22 3.46 13.62
N PRO A 418 4.01 3.63 12.53
CA PRO A 418 5.46 3.60 12.60
C PRO A 418 6.00 4.71 13.50
N SER A 419 7.09 4.43 14.21
CA SER A 419 7.70 5.33 15.20
C SER A 419 8.12 6.67 14.62
N HIS A 420 8.44 6.74 13.33
CA HIS A 420 8.82 7.99 12.67
C HIS A 420 7.65 8.91 12.39
N TRP A 421 6.39 8.48 12.55
CA TRP A 421 5.22 9.33 12.36
C TRP A 421 5.30 10.63 13.18
N ASP A 422 5.67 10.53 14.46
CA ASP A 422 5.75 11.66 15.40
C ASP A 422 7.13 12.36 15.39
N HIS A 423 7.99 12.01 14.43
CA HIS A 423 9.30 12.65 14.34
C HIS A 423 9.14 14.08 13.76
N PRO A 424 9.79 15.11 14.33
CA PRO A 424 9.60 16.51 13.92
C PRO A 424 9.80 16.81 12.43
N ASP A 425 10.69 16.04 11.80
CA ASP A 425 11.07 16.21 10.39
C ASP A 425 10.41 15.20 9.44
N SER A 426 9.51 14.35 9.95
CA SER A 426 8.88 13.27 9.18
C SER A 426 7.72 13.77 8.33
N GLU A 427 6.92 14.70 8.83
CA GLU A 427 5.75 15.18 8.09
C GLU A 427 6.16 15.98 6.85
N GLN A 428 5.82 15.47 5.67
CA GLN A 428 6.15 16.06 4.38
C GLN A 428 4.90 16.25 3.54
N THR A 429 4.74 17.44 2.99
CA THR A 429 3.63 17.75 2.08
C THR A 429 4.04 17.44 0.64
N VAL A 430 3.28 16.57 -0.02
CA VAL A 430 3.50 16.18 -1.42
C VAL A 430 2.29 16.55 -2.25
N THR A 431 2.53 17.28 -3.34
CA THR A 431 1.50 17.63 -4.31
C THR A 431 1.70 16.82 -5.59
N VAL A 432 0.77 15.91 -5.86
CA VAL A 432 0.73 15.04 -7.05
C VAL A 432 -0.50 15.42 -7.87
N ASP A 433 -0.32 15.71 -9.16
CA ASP A 433 -1.40 16.13 -10.07
C ASP A 433 -2.34 17.23 -9.50
N GLY A 434 -1.75 18.22 -8.82
CA GLY A 434 -2.49 19.32 -8.20
C GLY A 434 -3.24 19.00 -6.90
N GLN A 435 -3.28 17.73 -6.48
CA GLN A 435 -3.81 17.30 -5.20
C GLN A 435 -2.70 17.22 -4.15
N THR A 436 -2.94 17.78 -2.97
CA THR A 436 -1.94 17.87 -1.90
C THR A 436 -2.28 16.88 -0.80
N SER A 437 -1.27 16.13 -0.35
CA SER A 437 -1.41 15.12 0.68
C SER A 437 -0.16 15.06 1.56
N THR A 438 -0.31 14.53 2.77
CA THR A 438 0.79 14.37 3.72
C THR A 438 1.40 12.98 3.62
N ARG A 439 2.73 12.90 3.74
CA ARG A 439 3.55 11.69 3.77
C ARG A 439 4.50 11.77 4.96
N TYR A 440 4.96 10.63 5.44
CA TYR A 440 5.82 10.53 6.62
C TYR A 440 7.18 9.99 6.23
N ALA A 441 8.14 10.89 6.06
CA ALA A 441 9.50 10.60 5.66
C ALA A 441 10.29 9.95 6.79
N ILE A 442 11.00 8.88 6.47
CA ILE A 442 11.85 8.19 7.43
C ILE A 442 13.10 9.05 7.71
N PRO A 443 13.38 9.42 8.97
CA PRO A 443 14.54 10.19 9.37
C PRO A 443 15.87 9.54 9.00
N ASN A 444 16.89 10.37 8.71
CA ASN A 444 18.23 9.91 8.35
C ASN A 444 18.87 9.01 9.43
N ASP A 445 18.65 9.30 10.72
CA ASP A 445 19.26 8.56 11.82
C ASP A 445 18.72 7.13 12.00
N GLN A 446 17.60 6.82 11.34
CA GLN A 446 17.03 5.48 11.24
C GLN A 446 17.44 4.73 9.97
N CYS A 447 18.17 5.40 9.07
CA CYS A 447 18.51 4.92 7.74
C CYS A 447 19.98 4.49 7.64
N THR A 448 20.23 3.33 7.04
CA THR A 448 21.55 2.88 6.62
C THR A 448 21.58 2.68 5.11
N ILE A 449 22.46 3.39 4.41
CA ILE A 449 22.61 3.33 2.95
C ILE A 449 23.71 2.31 2.60
N PHE A 450 23.46 1.51 1.56
CA PHE A 450 24.39 0.51 1.02
C PHE A 450 24.72 0.81 -0.43
N GLY A 451 25.83 0.26 -0.93
CA GLY A 451 26.28 0.47 -2.32
C GLY A 451 26.92 1.85 -2.57
N GLU A 452 27.35 2.55 -1.51
CA GLU A 452 27.97 3.87 -1.65
C GLU A 452 29.31 3.82 -2.40
N ASN A 453 29.55 4.85 -3.22
CA ASN A 453 30.83 5.02 -3.89
C ASN A 453 31.99 5.11 -2.88
N SER A 454 32.84 4.08 -2.88
CA SER A 454 33.96 4.04 -1.94
C SER A 454 35.09 4.98 -2.35
N THR A 455 35.66 5.67 -1.34
CA THR A 455 36.89 6.44 -1.49
C THR A 455 38.11 5.58 -1.86
N TRP A 456 38.05 4.24 -1.73
CA TRP A 456 39.18 3.38 -2.09
C TRP A 456 39.45 3.35 -3.60
N GLY A 457 38.45 3.60 -4.46
CA GLY A 457 38.65 3.65 -5.91
C GLY A 457 39.84 4.52 -6.31
N ASN A 458 40.06 5.62 -5.58
CA ASN A 458 41.23 6.49 -5.75
C ASN A 458 42.57 5.77 -5.53
N TYR A 459 42.70 4.91 -4.50
CA TYR A 459 43.93 4.14 -4.25
C TYR A 459 44.19 3.13 -5.38
N ALA A 460 43.15 2.47 -5.89
CA ALA A 460 43.28 1.53 -6.99
C ALA A 460 43.70 2.24 -8.29
N HIS A 461 43.13 3.41 -8.59
CA HIS A 461 43.53 4.24 -9.73
C HIS A 461 44.97 4.77 -9.59
N ILE A 462 45.37 5.22 -8.40
CA ILE A 462 46.73 5.70 -8.14
C ILE A 462 47.75 4.56 -8.30
N ALA A 463 47.48 3.37 -7.74
CA ALA A 463 48.36 2.20 -7.88
C ALA A 463 48.52 1.78 -9.34
N THR A 464 47.43 1.79 -10.10
CA THR A 464 47.43 1.49 -11.54
C THR A 464 48.25 2.51 -12.33
N ALA A 465 48.05 3.82 -12.05
CA ALA A 465 48.79 4.90 -12.69
C ALA A 465 50.30 4.84 -12.37
N LEU A 466 50.67 4.54 -11.13
CA LEU A 466 52.06 4.34 -10.72
C LEU A 466 52.71 3.16 -11.45
N GLY A 467 51.99 2.04 -11.58
CA GLY A 467 52.48 0.88 -12.34
C GLY A 467 52.72 1.19 -13.81
N ILE A 468 51.81 1.91 -14.46
CA ILE A 468 51.96 2.35 -15.86
C ILE A 468 53.16 3.31 -16.00
N LEU A 469 53.30 4.27 -15.08
CA LEU A 469 54.40 5.23 -15.07
C LEU A 469 55.76 4.52 -14.93
N LEU A 470 55.88 3.57 -14.01
CA LEU A 470 57.09 2.77 -13.83
C LEU A 470 57.41 1.90 -15.04
N GLY A 471 56.39 1.34 -15.71
CA GLY A 471 56.55 0.64 -16.99
C GLY A 471 57.09 1.56 -18.08
N GLY A 472 56.59 2.79 -18.16
CA GLY A 472 57.08 3.82 -19.08
C GLY A 472 58.51 4.25 -18.80
N ILE A 473 58.89 4.44 -17.52
CA ILE A 473 60.27 4.73 -17.12
C ILE A 473 61.20 3.58 -17.47
N GLY A 474 60.82 2.33 -17.17
CA GLY A 474 61.59 1.13 -17.52
C GLY A 474 61.83 1.01 -19.02
N PHE A 475 60.82 1.30 -19.83
CA PHE A 475 60.92 1.32 -21.29
C PHE A 475 61.87 2.42 -21.79
N TRP A 476 61.79 3.62 -21.23
CA TRP A 476 62.68 4.72 -21.57
C TRP A 476 64.15 4.44 -21.20
N MET A 477 64.39 3.83 -20.03
CA MET A 477 65.73 3.40 -19.61
C MET A 477 66.30 2.33 -20.56
N ALA A 478 65.49 1.36 -20.98
CA ALA A 478 65.91 0.34 -21.94
C ALA A 478 66.26 0.94 -23.32
N PHE A 479 65.56 1.99 -23.74
CA PHE A 479 65.83 2.68 -25.01
C PHE A 479 67.09 3.57 -24.94
N ARG A 480 67.35 4.22 -23.80
CA ARG A 480 68.57 5.02 -23.58
C ARG A 480 69.82 4.18 -23.31
N GLY A 481 69.69 3.03 -22.65
CA GLY A 481 70.79 2.11 -22.38
C GLY A 481 71.38 1.42 -23.62
N ARG A 482 70.73 1.53 -24.78
CA ARG A 482 71.25 1.05 -26.08
C ARG A 482 72.10 2.08 -26.84
N GLY A 483 72.41 3.23 -26.25
CA GLY A 483 73.38 4.17 -26.80
C GLY A 483 74.78 3.92 -26.25
N VAL A 484 75.72 3.56 -27.14
CA VAL A 484 77.17 3.32 -26.95
C VAL A 484 77.56 1.88 -26.60
N VAL A 485 77.53 0.99 -27.60
CA VAL A 485 78.64 0.04 -27.82
C VAL A 485 79.19 0.40 -29.19
N ASP A 486 80.30 1.14 -29.20
CA ASP A 486 81.05 1.50 -30.40
C ASP A 486 81.78 0.24 -30.89
N GLU A 487 81.66 -0.05 -32.18
CA GLU A 487 82.41 -1.11 -32.85
C GLU A 487 83.90 -0.76 -32.82
N GLY A 488 84.69 -1.49 -32.04
CA GLY A 488 86.13 -1.24 -31.91
C GLY A 488 86.92 -2.51 -31.59
N GLU A 489 87.43 -3.14 -32.65
CA GLU A 489 88.59 -4.04 -32.69
C GLU A 489 88.58 -5.31 -31.82
N ILE A 490 88.20 -6.42 -32.45
CA ILE A 490 88.75 -7.74 -32.14
C ILE A 490 90.17 -7.77 -32.73
N ASN A 491 91.20 -7.62 -31.89
CA ASN A 491 92.58 -7.89 -32.25
C ASN A 491 92.98 -9.27 -31.70
N TYR A 492 93.52 -10.11 -32.58
CA TYR A 492 94.00 -11.46 -32.29
C TYR A 492 95.38 -11.41 -31.60
N ASP A 493 95.71 -12.53 -30.95
CA ASP A 493 97.04 -12.97 -30.49
C ASP A 493 97.51 -12.47 -29.11
N ASN A 494 97.38 -13.32 -28.08
CA ASN A 494 98.55 -14.07 -27.61
C ASN A 494 98.15 -15.25 -26.71
N ASP A 495 98.85 -16.34 -26.97
CA ASP A 495 98.80 -17.63 -26.29
C ASP A 495 99.24 -17.53 -24.82
N ASP A 496 98.71 -18.44 -23.98
CA ASP A 496 99.38 -19.11 -22.84
C ASP A 496 98.29 -20.03 -22.18
N GLU A 497 98.11 -21.28 -22.61
CA GLU A 497 98.80 -22.47 -22.10
C GLU A 497 98.61 -22.74 -20.59
N TRP A 498 97.76 -23.75 -20.27
CA TRP A 498 97.71 -24.62 -19.07
C TRP A 498 97.53 -23.91 -17.69
N GLU A 499 96.73 -24.39 -16.73
CA GLU A 499 96.63 -25.73 -16.16
C GLU A 499 95.24 -25.96 -15.55
N ASP A 500 94.76 -27.19 -15.69
CA ASP A 500 93.75 -27.80 -14.85
C ASP A 500 94.21 -27.77 -13.38
N GLU A 501 93.39 -27.31 -12.44
CA GLU A 501 93.44 -27.83 -11.08
C GLU A 501 92.09 -27.64 -10.38
N GLU A 502 91.41 -28.79 -10.23
CA GLU A 502 90.37 -29.05 -9.26
C GLU A 502 90.87 -28.65 -7.86
N LEU A 503 90.15 -27.77 -7.17
CA LEU A 503 90.30 -27.64 -5.72
C LEU A 503 89.42 -28.70 -5.06
N GLU A 504 90.05 -29.86 -4.86
CA GLU A 504 89.59 -30.96 -4.03
C GLU A 504 89.27 -30.51 -2.60
N GLU A 505 88.12 -31.03 -2.17
CA GLU A 505 87.72 -31.37 -0.81
C GLU A 505 88.91 -31.79 0.08
N PHE A 506 89.21 -31.00 1.11
CA PHE A 506 90.10 -31.41 2.20
C PHE A 506 89.27 -31.74 3.45
N GLU A 507 89.03 -33.03 3.65
CA GLU A 507 88.71 -33.63 4.94
C GLU A 507 89.67 -34.80 5.17
N ASP A 508 90.86 -34.51 5.71
CA ASP A 508 91.55 -35.38 6.68
C ASP A 508 92.70 -34.62 7.38
N ILE A 509 92.59 -34.58 8.72
CA ILE A 509 93.44 -34.00 9.80
C ILE A 509 93.08 -32.58 10.29
#